data_AF-A0A447X979-F1
#
_entry.id   AF-A0A447X979-F1
#
_cell.length_a   1.000
_cell.length_b   1.000
_cell.length_c   1.000
_cell.angle_alpha   90.00
_cell.angle_beta   90.00
_cell.angle_gamma   90.00
#
_symmetry.space_group_name_H-M   'P 1'
#
loop_
_entity.id
_entity.type
_entity.pdbx_description
1 polymer ?
#
loop_
_entity_poly.entity_id
_entity_poly.type
_entity_poly.pdbx_seq_one_letter_code
_entity_poly.pdbx_strand_id
1 'polypeptide(L)'
;MPMEFEWDENKAKSNRVKHGIRFEDAVLLFDDPQHLSQQERIENGEYRWQTIGLVYGIVVILVAHTIRFESGNELFESSVHEKQIVKRGIAMSMVKHKRGTSSTLDVQHEAELKALTNKSDEDIDYSDIPPSSDEQWSNAERGKFYRPLKTQASVRIDADVMEWLKRPGKGYQTRLNAILREAMLRDQNKK
;
A
#
# COMPACT_ATOMS: atom_id res chain seq x y z
N MET A 1 13.58 -2.52 -2.61
CA MET A 1 13.01 -2.97 -3.89
C MET A 1 11.56 -2.51 -3.94
N PRO A 2 10.91 -2.37 -5.11
CA PRO A 2 9.48 -2.06 -5.14
C PRO A 2 8.70 -3.20 -4.47
N MET A 3 7.60 -2.86 -3.81
CA MET A 3 6.67 -3.87 -3.29
C MET A 3 6.07 -4.66 -4.45
N GLU A 4 5.85 -5.94 -4.19
CA GLU A 4 5.14 -6.83 -5.11
C GLU A 4 3.82 -7.23 -4.46
N PHE A 5 2.78 -7.26 -5.27
CA PHE A 5 1.42 -7.54 -4.86
C PHE A 5 0.95 -8.77 -5.61
N GLU A 6 0.22 -9.64 -4.93
CA GLU A 6 -0.31 -10.87 -5.52
C GLU A 6 -1.79 -11.02 -5.22
N TRP A 7 -2.59 -11.45 -6.20
CA TRP A 7 -4.00 -11.74 -6.00
C TRP A 7 -4.52 -12.76 -7.02
N ASP A 8 -5.65 -13.38 -6.70
CA ASP A 8 -6.38 -14.21 -7.66
C ASP A 8 -7.24 -13.34 -8.60
N GLU A 9 -7.20 -13.61 -9.91
CA GLU A 9 -7.95 -12.84 -10.91
C GLU A 9 -9.47 -12.91 -10.75
N ASN A 10 -10.02 -14.08 -10.40
CA ASN A 10 -11.46 -14.22 -10.25
C ASN A 10 -11.92 -13.39 -9.05
N LYS A 11 -11.09 -13.34 -8.02
CA LYS A 11 -11.29 -12.48 -6.87
C LYS A 11 -11.24 -10.99 -7.23
N ALA A 12 -10.25 -10.58 -8.03
CA ALA A 12 -10.18 -9.19 -8.51
C ALA A 12 -11.43 -8.79 -9.33
N LYS A 13 -11.92 -9.69 -10.19
CA LYS A 13 -13.17 -9.49 -10.95
C LYS A 13 -14.38 -9.38 -10.02
N SER A 14 -14.51 -10.29 -9.06
CA SER A 14 -15.58 -10.28 -8.05
C SER A 14 -15.57 -8.98 -7.25
N ASN A 15 -14.40 -8.57 -6.74
CA ASN A 15 -14.22 -7.35 -5.97
C ASN A 15 -14.61 -6.10 -6.78
N ARG A 16 -14.25 -6.05 -8.06
CA ARG A 16 -14.63 -4.94 -8.94
C ARG A 16 -16.15 -4.86 -9.11
N VAL A 17 -16.84 -5.98 -9.22
CA VAL A 17 -18.30 -6.01 -9.34
C VAL A 17 -18.98 -5.58 -8.03
N LYS A 18 -18.53 -6.13 -6.90
CA LYS A 18 -19.10 -5.85 -5.57
C LYS A 18 -18.84 -4.41 -5.11
N HIS A 19 -17.59 -3.96 -5.19
CA HIS A 19 -17.15 -2.72 -4.55
C HIS A 19 -16.81 -1.61 -5.55
N GLY A 20 -16.71 -1.90 -6.85
CA GLY A 20 -16.30 -0.92 -7.86
C GLY A 20 -14.81 -0.57 -7.85
N ILE A 21 -14.01 -1.21 -7.01
CA ILE A 21 -12.57 -0.93 -6.84
C ILE A 21 -11.75 -2.05 -7.47
N ARG A 22 -10.76 -1.65 -8.27
CA ARG A 22 -9.78 -2.55 -8.89
C ARG A 22 -8.60 -2.75 -7.93
N PHE A 23 -7.96 -3.91 -7.97
CA PHE A 23 -6.82 -4.18 -7.10
C PHE A 23 -5.59 -3.35 -7.46
N GLU A 24 -5.45 -2.98 -8.72
CA GLU A 24 -4.46 -2.03 -9.21
C GLU A 24 -4.61 -0.65 -8.56
N ASP A 25 -5.84 -0.24 -8.20
CA ASP A 25 -6.07 0.99 -7.44
C ASP A 25 -5.85 0.76 -5.94
N ALA A 26 -6.26 -0.40 -5.44
CA ALA A 26 -6.13 -0.75 -4.04
C ALA A 26 -4.67 -0.79 -3.56
N VAL A 27 -3.73 -1.20 -4.41
CA VAL A 27 -2.31 -1.21 -4.06
C VAL A 27 -1.70 0.19 -3.93
N LEU A 28 -2.33 1.23 -4.49
CA LEU A 28 -1.87 2.61 -4.38
C LEU A 28 -2.13 3.20 -2.99
N LEU A 29 -3.00 2.57 -2.19
CA LEU A 29 -3.17 2.93 -0.77
C LEU A 29 -1.84 2.86 -0.01
N PHE A 30 -0.92 1.97 -0.41
CA PHE A 30 0.39 1.84 0.21
C PHE A 30 1.37 2.97 -0.16
N ASP A 31 0.98 3.83 -1.09
CA ASP A 31 1.70 5.07 -1.43
C ASP A 31 1.15 6.28 -0.67
N ASP A 32 0.05 6.14 0.08
CA ASP A 32 -0.39 7.14 1.06
C ASP A 32 0.55 7.11 2.29
N PRO A 33 1.30 8.17 2.61
CA PRO A 33 2.13 8.21 3.81
C PRO A 33 1.31 8.23 5.11
N GLN A 34 0.00 8.51 5.05
CA GLN A 34 -0.89 8.64 6.18
C GLN A 34 -1.81 7.44 6.39
N HIS A 35 -1.69 6.36 5.61
CA HIS A 35 -2.50 5.17 5.82
C HIS A 35 -2.35 4.62 7.23
N LEU A 36 -3.42 4.07 7.77
CA LEU A 36 -3.44 3.42 9.07
C LEU A 36 -3.52 1.91 8.87
N SER A 37 -2.66 1.16 9.54
CA SER A 37 -2.63 -0.30 9.46
C SER A 37 -2.90 -0.91 10.83
N GLN A 38 -3.86 -1.82 10.90
CA GLN A 38 -4.15 -2.60 12.10
C GLN A 38 -3.94 -4.08 11.81
N GLN A 39 -3.34 -4.79 12.76
CA GLN A 39 -3.32 -6.24 12.74
C GLN A 39 -4.65 -6.79 13.27
N GLU A 40 -5.33 -7.62 12.48
CA GLU A 40 -6.63 -8.17 12.84
C GLU A 40 -6.46 -9.49 13.61
N ARG A 41 -5.85 -10.49 12.98
CA ARG A 41 -5.65 -11.83 13.54
C ARG A 41 -4.42 -12.53 12.96
N ILE A 42 -3.89 -13.50 13.69
CA ILE A 42 -2.87 -14.43 13.19
C ILE A 42 -3.58 -15.76 12.91
N GLU A 43 -3.47 -16.26 11.68
CA GLU A 43 -4.08 -17.54 11.30
C GLU A 43 -3.06 -18.37 10.54
N ASN A 44 -2.80 -19.60 11.00
CA ASN A 44 -1.83 -20.52 10.41
C ASN A 44 -0.40 -19.91 10.24
N GLY A 45 -0.03 -18.96 11.10
CA GLY A 45 1.26 -18.25 11.03
C GLY A 45 1.28 -17.08 10.04
N GLU A 46 0.20 -16.83 9.31
CA GLU A 46 0.06 -15.65 8.46
C GLU A 46 -0.55 -14.48 9.25
N TYR A 47 0.11 -13.33 9.15
CA TYR A 47 -0.35 -12.08 9.74
C TYR A 47 -1.39 -11.45 8.82
N ARG A 48 -2.63 -11.30 9.30
CA ARG A 48 -3.68 -10.58 8.57
C ARG A 48 -3.77 -9.13 9.05
N TRP A 49 -3.69 -8.23 8.09
CA TRP A 49 -3.72 -6.79 8.30
C TRP A 49 -4.94 -6.20 7.61
N GLN A 50 -5.52 -5.19 8.23
CA GLN A 50 -6.40 -4.24 7.57
C GLN A 50 -5.65 -2.93 7.44
N THR A 51 -5.77 -2.25 6.30
CA THR A 51 -5.14 -0.95 6.09
C THR A 51 -6.13 -0.02 5.41
N ILE A 52 -6.32 1.15 5.99
CA ILE A 52 -7.18 2.21 5.47
C ILE A 52 -6.33 3.39 5.03
N GLY A 53 -6.64 3.97 3.87
CA GLY A 53 -5.85 5.06 3.31
C GLY A 53 -6.49 5.69 2.08
N LEU A 54 -5.94 6.83 1.67
CA LEU A 54 -6.45 7.65 0.57
C LEU A 54 -5.80 7.26 -0.76
N VAL A 55 -6.60 6.98 -1.77
CA VAL A 55 -6.15 6.61 -3.12
C VAL A 55 -6.46 7.74 -4.10
N TYR A 56 -5.45 8.12 -4.90
CA TYR A 56 -5.46 9.26 -5.83
C TYR A 56 -5.86 10.62 -5.24
N GLY A 57 -5.96 10.75 -3.92
CA GLY A 57 -6.53 11.96 -3.30
C GLY A 57 -8.06 12.04 -3.42
N ILE A 58 -8.72 10.95 -3.85
CA ILE A 58 -10.14 10.92 -4.19
C ILE A 58 -10.92 10.10 -3.17
N VAL A 59 -10.55 8.83 -2.99
CA VAL A 59 -11.37 7.85 -2.26
C VAL A 59 -10.57 7.22 -1.13
N VAL A 60 -11.19 7.12 0.05
CA VAL A 60 -10.65 6.34 1.17
C VAL A 60 -11.14 4.91 1.02
N ILE A 61 -10.20 3.96 1.08
CA ILE A 61 -10.51 2.54 0.94
C ILE A 61 -9.89 1.76 2.10
N LEU A 62 -10.48 0.61 2.43
CA LEU A 62 -9.93 -0.36 3.35
C LEU A 62 -9.49 -1.61 2.56
N VAL A 63 -8.26 -2.05 2.79
CA VAL A 63 -7.67 -3.24 2.17
C VAL A 63 -7.31 -4.25 3.26
N ALA A 64 -7.89 -5.45 3.17
CA ALA A 64 -7.44 -6.60 3.94
C ALA A 64 -6.33 -7.35 3.16
N HIS A 65 -5.19 -7.56 3.82
CA HIS A 65 -4.02 -8.18 3.18
C HIS A 65 -3.19 -9.04 4.15
N THR A 66 -2.37 -9.92 3.58
CA THR A 66 -1.40 -10.75 4.29
C THR A 66 -0.01 -10.45 3.78
N ILE A 67 0.99 -10.47 4.64
CA ILE A 67 2.38 -10.17 4.27
C ILE A 67 3.20 -11.45 4.31
N ARG A 68 3.89 -11.75 3.21
CA ARG A 68 4.95 -12.78 3.19
C ARG A 68 6.31 -12.11 3.20
N PHE A 69 7.23 -12.70 3.96
CA PHE A 69 8.62 -12.28 4.06
C PHE A 69 9.51 -13.33 3.38
N GLU A 70 10.34 -12.94 2.42
CA GLU A 70 11.41 -13.81 1.90
C GLU A 70 12.75 -13.46 2.58
N SER A 71 13.40 -14.49 3.12
CA SER A 71 14.78 -14.57 3.64
C SER A 71 15.63 -13.28 3.66
N GLY A 72 15.54 -12.52 4.75
CA GLY A 72 16.59 -11.60 5.21
C GLY A 72 16.66 -10.22 4.55
N ASN A 73 15.79 -9.91 3.58
CA ASN A 73 15.49 -8.55 3.17
C ASN A 73 13.98 -8.36 3.26
N GLU A 74 13.52 -7.20 3.74
CA GLU A 74 12.09 -6.87 3.87
C GLU A 74 11.39 -6.89 2.49
N LEU A 75 11.03 -8.09 2.05
CA LEU A 75 10.12 -8.33 0.96
C LEU A 75 8.73 -8.25 1.57
N PHE A 76 7.98 -7.24 1.15
CA PHE A 76 6.56 -7.13 1.40
C PHE A 76 5.90 -7.68 0.14
N GLU A 77 5.50 -8.94 0.21
CA GLU A 77 4.52 -9.50 -0.71
C GLU A 77 3.18 -9.40 0.01
N SER A 78 2.38 -8.38 -0.33
CA SER A 78 1.04 -8.28 0.23
C SER A 78 0.07 -8.99 -0.71
N SER A 79 -0.51 -10.09 -0.25
CA SER A 79 -1.59 -10.73 -0.96
C SER A 79 -2.92 -10.12 -0.52
N VAL A 80 -3.69 -9.54 -1.44
CA VAL A 80 -5.02 -9.01 -1.16
C VAL A 80 -5.98 -10.20 -1.10
N HIS A 81 -6.05 -10.89 0.04
CA HIS A 81 -6.90 -12.07 0.25
C HIS A 81 -8.26 -11.70 0.86
N GLU A 82 -9.33 -12.16 0.23
CA GLU A 82 -10.69 -12.25 0.77
C GLU A 82 -10.79 -13.69 1.22
N LYS A 83 -11.11 -13.92 2.48
CA LYS A 83 -11.34 -15.29 2.95
C LYS A 83 -12.66 -15.76 2.38
N GLN A 84 -12.62 -16.59 1.35
CA GLN A 84 -13.61 -17.66 1.24
C GLN A 84 -12.96 -18.96 1.69
N ILE A 85 -13.53 -19.51 2.76
CA ILE A 85 -13.17 -20.78 3.38
C ILE A 85 -13.15 -21.88 2.30
N VAL A 86 -11.98 -22.50 2.12
CA VAL A 86 -11.73 -23.87 1.62
C VAL A 86 -12.77 -24.44 0.64
N LYS A 87 -12.46 -24.38 -0.67
CA LYS A 87 -12.65 -25.54 -1.56
C LYS A 87 -11.42 -25.71 -2.45
N ARG A 88 -10.58 -26.69 -2.09
CA ARG A 88 -9.64 -27.35 -3.00
C ARG A 88 -10.39 -27.74 -4.28
N GLY A 89 -9.98 -27.24 -5.44
CA GLY A 89 -10.48 -27.77 -6.71
C GLY A 89 -10.48 -26.87 -7.95
N ILE A 90 -9.99 -25.63 -7.91
CA ILE A 90 -9.87 -24.79 -9.11
C ILE A 90 -8.46 -24.19 -9.13
N ALA A 91 -7.75 -24.35 -10.24
CA ALA A 91 -6.44 -23.73 -10.43
C ALA A 91 -6.57 -22.21 -10.23
N MET A 92 -5.92 -21.66 -9.19
CA MET A 92 -5.92 -20.22 -8.91
C MET A 92 -5.08 -19.51 -9.97
N SER A 93 -5.66 -18.51 -10.64
CA SER A 93 -4.95 -17.67 -11.61
C SER A 93 -4.34 -16.49 -10.85
N MET A 94 -3.16 -16.70 -10.28
CA MET A 94 -2.47 -15.69 -9.49
C MET A 94 -1.82 -14.65 -10.41
N VAL A 95 -2.11 -13.38 -10.19
CA VAL A 95 -1.48 -12.24 -10.87
C VAL A 95 -0.51 -11.57 -9.92
N LYS A 96 0.70 -11.31 -10.43
CA LYS A 96 1.71 -10.49 -9.76
C LYS A 96 1.69 -9.08 -10.32
N HIS A 97 1.66 -8.08 -9.43
CA HIS A 97 1.70 -6.68 -9.78
C HIS A 97 2.85 -5.99 -9.04
N LYS A 98 3.64 -5.22 -9.78
CA LYS A 98 4.82 -4.54 -9.24
C LYS A 98 4.53 -3.06 -9.02
N ARG A 99 4.85 -2.56 -7.82
CA ARG A 99 4.65 -1.15 -7.48
C ARG A 99 5.45 -0.21 -8.38
N GLY A 100 4.85 0.91 -8.78
CA GLY A 100 5.45 1.92 -9.65
C GLY A 100 5.08 1.77 -11.13
N THR A 101 4.32 0.74 -11.49
CA THR A 101 3.70 0.59 -12.81
C THR A 101 2.35 1.34 -12.83
N SER A 102 2.34 2.63 -12.50
CA SER A 102 1.11 3.42 -12.52
C SER A 102 0.68 3.63 -13.97
N SER A 103 -0.50 3.12 -14.34
CA SER A 103 -1.24 3.70 -15.46
C SER A 103 -1.70 5.10 -15.05
N THR A 104 -1.71 6.04 -15.98
CA THR A 104 -2.30 7.37 -15.78
C THR A 104 -3.80 7.22 -15.48
N LEU A 105 -4.28 7.94 -14.46
CA LEU A 105 -5.72 8.02 -14.16
C LEU A 105 -6.41 8.73 -15.33
N ASP A 106 -7.22 8.00 -16.09
CA ASP A 106 -8.04 8.61 -17.15
C ASP A 106 -9.32 9.24 -16.55
N VAL A 107 -9.98 10.10 -17.34
CA VAL A 107 -11.15 10.87 -16.90
C VAL A 107 -12.32 9.95 -16.50
N GLN A 108 -12.50 8.83 -17.21
CA GLN A 108 -13.59 7.90 -16.92
C GLN A 108 -13.32 7.19 -15.59
N HIS A 109 -12.11 6.70 -15.40
CA HIS A 109 -11.73 6.00 -14.18
C HIS A 109 -11.71 6.94 -12.97
N GLU A 110 -11.28 8.19 -13.13
CA GLU A 110 -11.40 9.22 -12.09
C GLU A 110 -12.88 9.43 -11.69
N ALA A 111 -13.79 9.49 -12.66
CA ALA A 111 -15.22 9.64 -12.41
C ALA A 111 -15.82 8.41 -11.70
N GLU A 112 -15.39 7.19 -12.08
CA GLU A 112 -15.77 5.95 -11.38
C GLU A 112 -15.37 6.01 -9.90
N LEU A 113 -14.15 6.45 -9.59
CA LEU A 113 -13.67 6.59 -8.20
C LEU A 113 -14.40 7.69 -7.42
N LYS A 114 -14.69 8.84 -8.06
CA LYS A 114 -15.50 9.91 -7.45
C LYS A 114 -16.95 9.49 -7.23
N ALA A 115 -17.50 8.61 -8.06
CA ALA A 115 -18.83 8.08 -7.82
C ALA A 115 -18.86 7.24 -6.54
N LEU A 116 -17.77 6.52 -6.22
CA LEU A 116 -17.66 5.74 -4.98
C LEU A 116 -17.66 6.62 -3.73
N THR A 117 -17.08 7.82 -3.76
CA THR A 117 -17.07 8.72 -2.59
C THR A 117 -18.45 9.24 -2.21
N ASN A 118 -19.40 9.18 -3.14
CA ASN A 118 -20.78 9.60 -2.93
C ASN A 118 -21.72 8.44 -2.58
N LYS A 119 -21.22 7.19 -2.53
CA LYS A 119 -22.00 6.06 -2.05
C LYS A 119 -22.21 6.18 -0.54
N SER A 120 -23.39 5.77 -0.08
CA SER A 120 -23.68 5.68 1.35
C SER A 120 -22.90 4.52 1.97
N ASP A 121 -22.50 4.66 3.23
CA ASP A 121 -21.88 3.56 3.99
C ASP A 121 -22.82 2.36 4.12
N GLU A 122 -24.14 2.57 4.06
CA GLU A 122 -25.16 1.51 4.09
C GLU A 122 -25.12 0.60 2.85
N ASP A 123 -24.62 1.12 1.72
CA ASP A 123 -24.50 0.38 0.46
C ASP A 123 -23.19 -0.42 0.37
N ILE A 124 -22.34 -0.38 1.41
CA ILE A 124 -21.09 -1.12 1.46
C ILE A 124 -21.38 -2.58 1.81
N ASP A 125 -20.94 -3.48 0.93
CA ASP A 125 -21.00 -4.92 1.19
C ASP A 125 -19.93 -5.35 2.20
N TYR A 126 -20.38 -5.77 3.40
CA TYR A 126 -19.54 -6.28 4.48
C TYR A 126 -19.52 -7.82 4.56
N SER A 127 -20.02 -8.55 3.55
CA SER A 127 -20.09 -10.02 3.62
C SER A 127 -18.75 -10.69 3.85
N ASP A 128 -17.69 -10.06 3.32
CA ASP A 128 -16.36 -10.66 3.30
C ASP A 128 -15.39 -10.07 4.34
N ILE A 129 -15.65 -8.83 4.75
CA ILE A 129 -14.88 -8.13 5.79
C ILE A 129 -15.90 -7.52 6.75
N PRO A 130 -16.01 -8.01 8.00
CA PRO A 130 -16.96 -7.47 8.95
C PRO A 130 -16.62 -5.99 9.26
N PRO A 131 -17.63 -5.17 9.62
CA PRO A 131 -17.39 -3.79 10.03
C PRO A 131 -16.43 -3.77 11.23
N SER A 132 -15.54 -2.78 11.23
CA SER A 132 -14.59 -2.56 12.33
C SER A 132 -15.07 -1.44 13.24
N SER A 133 -14.84 -1.57 14.55
CA SER A 133 -15.12 -0.52 15.53
C SER A 133 -13.93 0.43 15.70
N ASP A 134 -14.18 1.64 16.16
CA ASP A 134 -13.14 2.63 16.46
C ASP A 134 -12.13 2.11 17.49
N GLU A 135 -12.56 1.28 18.45
CA GLU A 135 -11.66 0.69 19.44
C GLU A 135 -10.64 -0.25 18.81
N GLN A 136 -11.01 -0.93 17.71
CA GLN A 136 -10.07 -1.77 16.97
C GLN A 136 -8.92 -0.90 16.43
N TRP A 137 -9.23 0.27 15.88
CA TRP A 137 -8.22 1.17 15.30
C TRP A 137 -7.38 1.95 16.31
N SER A 138 -7.64 1.82 17.62
CA SER A 138 -6.89 2.51 18.69
C SER A 138 -5.38 2.25 18.66
N ASN A 139 -4.96 1.06 18.20
CA ASN A 139 -3.55 0.66 18.09
C ASN A 139 -3.06 0.63 16.63
N ALA A 140 -3.74 1.31 15.72
CA ALA A 140 -3.35 1.33 14.32
C ALA A 140 -2.02 2.08 14.12
N GLU A 141 -1.17 1.51 13.29
CA GLU A 141 0.15 2.06 12.96
C GLU A 141 0.06 2.91 11.70
N ARG A 142 0.42 4.19 11.83
CA ARG A 142 0.47 5.12 10.70
C ARG A 142 1.68 4.84 9.80
N GLY A 143 1.44 4.67 8.51
CA GLY A 143 2.47 4.53 7.48
C GLY A 143 3.30 3.24 7.59
N LYS A 144 2.81 2.21 8.29
CA LYS A 144 3.54 0.96 8.57
C LYS A 144 4.14 0.33 7.31
N PHE A 145 3.34 0.28 6.24
CA PHE A 145 3.70 -0.30 4.95
C PHE A 145 4.12 0.75 3.93
N TYR A 146 4.21 2.02 4.34
CA TYR A 146 4.64 3.07 3.44
C TYR A 146 6.10 2.84 3.09
N ARG A 147 6.37 2.70 1.80
CA ARG A 147 7.74 2.65 1.29
C ARG A 147 7.87 3.78 0.26
N PRO A 148 8.78 4.73 0.41
CA PRO A 148 8.98 5.74 -0.62
C PRO A 148 9.47 5.12 -1.94
N LEU A 149 8.84 5.45 -3.07
CA LEU A 149 9.36 5.10 -4.39
C LEU A 149 10.60 5.96 -4.67
N LYS A 150 11.69 5.32 -5.12
CA LYS A 150 12.90 6.03 -5.54
C LYS A 150 12.73 6.46 -6.99
N THR A 151 12.55 7.75 -7.22
CA THR A 151 12.64 8.32 -8.58
C THR A 151 14.11 8.50 -8.95
N GLN A 152 14.51 8.06 -10.15
CA GLN A 152 15.86 8.29 -10.65
C GLN A 152 15.98 9.74 -11.13
N ALA A 153 16.77 10.54 -10.43
CA ALA A 153 17.15 11.88 -10.85
C ALA A 153 18.68 11.97 -10.94
N SER A 154 19.19 12.71 -11.93
CA SER A 154 20.61 13.04 -12.01
C SER A 154 20.83 14.41 -11.38
N VAL A 155 21.57 14.47 -10.28
CA VAL A 155 21.89 15.71 -9.55
C VAL A 155 23.41 15.81 -9.36
N ARG A 156 23.96 17.02 -9.49
CA ARG A 156 25.36 17.30 -9.15
C ARG A 156 25.44 17.66 -7.67
N ILE A 157 26.37 17.05 -6.96
CA ILE A 157 26.64 17.29 -5.54
C ILE A 157 28.10 17.70 -5.42
N ASP A 158 28.36 18.71 -4.60
CA ASP A 158 29.72 19.21 -4.36
C ASP A 158 30.64 18.11 -3.80
N ALA A 159 31.93 18.23 -4.11
CA ALA A 159 32.91 17.19 -3.83
C ALA A 159 33.12 16.93 -2.33
N ASP A 160 33.13 18.00 -1.54
CA ASP A 160 33.25 17.99 -0.07
C ASP A 160 32.02 17.34 0.60
N VAL A 161 30.82 17.67 0.13
CA VAL A 161 29.57 17.04 0.58
C VAL A 161 29.57 15.55 0.25
N MET A 162 30.04 15.17 -0.95
CA MET A 162 30.19 13.77 -1.34
C MET A 162 31.23 13.02 -0.50
N GLU A 163 32.35 13.66 -0.16
CA GLU A 163 33.37 13.10 0.73
C GLU A 163 32.80 12.86 2.14
N TRP A 164 32.13 13.87 2.70
CA TRP A 164 31.46 13.78 3.99
C TRP A 164 30.42 12.65 4.02
N LEU A 165 29.55 12.57 3.00
CA LEU A 165 28.53 11.51 2.88
C LEU A 165 29.15 10.11 2.81
N LYS A 166 30.34 9.96 2.20
CA LYS A 166 31.04 8.67 2.05
C LYS A 166 31.89 8.29 3.26
N ARG A 167 32.23 9.21 4.16
CA ARG A 167 33.09 8.95 5.34
C ARG A 167 32.68 7.71 6.16
N PRO A 168 31.38 7.42 6.43
CA PRO A 168 30.98 6.22 7.17
C PRO A 168 31.07 4.90 6.38
N GLY A 169 31.53 4.92 5.13
CA GLY A 169 31.62 3.75 4.26
C GLY A 169 30.39 3.57 3.35
N LYS A 170 30.00 2.32 3.09
CA LYS A 170 28.88 1.98 2.20
C LYS A 170 27.56 2.66 2.64
N GLY A 171 26.64 2.88 1.70
CA GLY A 171 25.30 3.40 2.00
C GLY A 171 25.13 4.93 1.95
N TYR A 172 26.04 5.67 1.30
CA TYR A 172 25.94 7.13 1.20
C TYR A 172 24.62 7.60 0.55
N GLN A 173 24.08 6.86 -0.42
CA GLN A 173 22.78 7.17 -1.04
C GLN A 173 21.61 7.07 -0.05
N THR A 174 21.66 6.11 0.88
CA THR A 174 20.64 5.98 1.94
C THR A 174 20.73 7.17 2.89
N ARG A 175 21.95 7.57 3.28
CA ARG A 175 22.18 8.76 4.11
C ARG A 175 21.71 10.04 3.42
N LEU A 176 22.04 10.22 2.14
CA LEU A 176 21.58 11.35 1.34
C LEU A 176 20.05 11.45 1.37
N ASN A 177 19.34 10.35 1.08
CA ASN A 177 17.88 10.34 1.10
C ASN A 177 17.29 10.60 2.50
N ALA A 178 17.95 10.12 3.56
CA ALA A 178 17.51 10.39 4.93
C ALA A 178 17.62 11.88 5.28
N ILE A 179 18.74 12.53 4.93
CA ILE A 179 18.97 13.97 5.14
C ILE A 179 17.94 14.80 4.35
N LEU A 180 17.72 14.46 3.07
CA LEU A 180 16.73 15.14 2.25
C LEU A 180 15.31 15.00 2.82
N ARG A 181 14.96 13.80 3.31
CA ARG A 181 13.66 13.56 3.96
C ARG A 181 13.51 14.39 5.23
N GLU A 182 14.52 14.42 6.07
CA GLU A 182 14.51 15.22 7.30
C GLU A 182 14.36 16.71 7.01
N ALA A 183 15.09 17.23 6.02
CA ALA A 183 14.98 18.62 5.59
C ALA A 183 13.57 18.96 5.07
N MET A 184 12.98 18.06 4.27
CA MET A 184 11.61 18.20 3.76
C MET A 184 10.58 18.23 4.90
N LEU A 185 10.65 17.29 5.86
CA LEU A 185 9.71 17.23 6.98
C LEU A 185 9.83 18.46 7.89
N ARG A 186 11.05 18.96 8.11
CA ARG A 186 11.29 20.19 8.87
C ARG A 186 10.68 21.42 8.21
N ASP A 187 10.64 21.48 6.88
CA ASP A 187 10.01 22.58 6.15
C ASP A 187 8.48 22.53 6.25
N GLN A 188 7.89 21.32 6.17
CA GLN A 188 6.44 21.13 6.28
C GLN A 188 5.90 21.52 7.67
N ASN A 189 6.65 21.25 8.74
CA ASN A 189 6.24 21.58 10.11
C ASN A 189 6.45 23.06 10.51
N LYS A 190 6.96 23.92 9.61
CA LYS A 190 7.13 25.36 9.86
C LYS A 190 5.91 26.21 9.47
N LYS A 191 4.90 25.59 8.86
CA LYS A 191 3.62 26.24 8.53
C LYS A 191 2.56 25.89 9.56
#